data_AF-A0A3T1CAI9-F1
#
_entry.id   AF-A0A3T1CAI9-F1
#
_cell.length_a   1.000
_cell.length_b   1.000
_cell.length_c   1.000
_cell.angle_alpha   90.00
_cell.angle_beta   90.00
_cell.angle_gamma   90.00
#
_symmetry.space_group_name_H-M   'P 1'
#
loop_
_entity.id
_entity.type
_entity.pdbx_description
1 polymer ?
#
loop_
_entity_poly.entity_id
_entity_poly.type
_entity_poly.pdbx_seq_one_letter_code
_entity_poly.pdbx_strand_id
1 'polypeptide(L)'
;MIRQHIPGECAEVDFGYLGLCFDPDSGKNRRAWVFSLRLRHSRKAYREVVFDQSTKTFLACHIHAFEWLGGVPTKIVIDNLKAGVTKASLHEPLLNRSYQQLAEHYAFIISPCLPYKPQHKGGVENDIKYIKRNFLSFFLESQAQKGIEVPSKGDFQKALDQWNCEVSEKRKIGGVDRTPQDLFEEEKEHLKSLPSCRWDALEWYCTMVGKDWRVRFDKVWYSVPYAFIGKEVQVCASQSSLKIFHAGQEIAMHLRSYKLNDYVRANLHAPLQQEEVLNATRGGLLAQAETIGPFTLKLSEELLNDPSHDKLRPVRLILKFALRYSPDRLEKACQRALIYGTISYTSIKAILEKALDQKPFEEQSTQLDKPQKYFKFARDPQYFTQGAMYG
;
A
#
# COMPACT_ATOMS: atom_id res chain seq x y z
N MET A 1 -37.49 -22.97 -33.67
CA MET A 1 -36.21 -23.70 -33.65
C MET A 1 -35.37 -23.14 -32.50
N ILE A 2 -35.22 -23.90 -31.41
CA ILE A 2 -34.34 -23.51 -30.30
C ILE A 2 -32.91 -23.74 -30.77
N ARG A 3 -32.08 -22.70 -30.80
CA ARG A 3 -30.68 -22.85 -31.18
C ARG A 3 -29.97 -23.66 -30.10
N GLN A 4 -29.41 -24.79 -30.49
CA GLN A 4 -28.50 -25.54 -29.62
C GLN A 4 -27.19 -24.77 -29.54
N HIS A 5 -26.78 -24.45 -28.32
CA HIS A 5 -25.49 -23.85 -28.01
C HIS A 5 -24.61 -24.90 -27.35
N ILE A 6 -23.31 -24.90 -27.65
CA ILE A 6 -22.38 -25.85 -27.02
C ILE A 6 -22.14 -25.38 -25.58
N PRO A 7 -22.23 -26.28 -24.57
CA PRO A 7 -21.92 -25.94 -23.18
C PRO A 7 -20.50 -25.37 -23.05
N GLY A 8 -20.35 -24.28 -22.29
CA GLY A 8 -19.06 -23.67 -21.96
C GLY A 8 -18.42 -22.90 -23.12
N GLU A 9 -19.04 -22.90 -24.30
CA GLU A 9 -18.45 -22.29 -25.48
C GLU A 9 -18.53 -20.76 -25.44
N CYS A 10 -19.70 -20.21 -25.16
CA CYS A 10 -19.99 -18.78 -25.36
C CYS A 10 -20.70 -18.15 -24.17
N ALA A 11 -20.14 -17.06 -23.68
CA ALA A 11 -20.84 -16.06 -22.85
C ALA A 11 -21.05 -14.77 -23.65
N GLU A 12 -22.07 -14.02 -23.25
CA GLU A 12 -22.33 -12.65 -23.71
C GLU A 12 -22.17 -11.70 -22.53
N VAL A 13 -21.75 -10.46 -22.80
CA VAL A 13 -21.56 -9.41 -21.79
C VAL A 13 -22.17 -8.09 -22.25
N ASP A 14 -22.81 -7.37 -21.32
CA ASP A 14 -23.36 -6.03 -21.53
C ASP A 14 -23.51 -5.24 -20.21
N PHE A 15 -23.71 -3.94 -20.31
CA PHE A 15 -24.07 -3.05 -19.21
C PHE A 15 -25.50 -2.52 -19.33
N GLY A 16 -26.27 -2.62 -18.25
CA GLY A 16 -27.61 -2.05 -18.15
C GLY A 16 -27.67 -0.88 -17.18
N TYR A 17 -28.24 0.26 -17.57
CA TYR A 17 -28.50 1.35 -16.61
C TYR A 17 -29.59 0.96 -15.61
N LEU A 18 -29.32 1.14 -14.30
CA LEU A 18 -30.23 0.79 -13.19
C LEU A 18 -30.89 1.99 -12.50
N GLY A 19 -30.39 3.21 -12.70
CA GLY A 19 -30.92 4.40 -12.02
C GLY A 19 -29.90 5.04 -11.08
N LEU A 20 -30.39 5.75 -10.06
CA LEU A 20 -29.57 6.33 -9.00
C LEU A 20 -29.43 5.33 -7.84
N CYS A 21 -28.24 5.30 -7.25
CA CYS A 21 -27.92 4.46 -6.11
C CYS A 21 -26.93 5.21 -5.21
N PHE A 22 -27.07 5.08 -3.90
CA PHE A 22 -26.19 5.72 -2.93
C PHE A 22 -24.87 4.93 -2.85
N ASP A 23 -23.76 5.66 -2.98
CA ASP A 23 -22.40 5.14 -2.89
C ASP A 23 -21.83 5.42 -1.49
N PRO A 24 -21.71 4.40 -0.62
CA PRO A 24 -21.19 4.58 0.74
C PRO A 24 -19.76 5.12 0.77
N ASP A 25 -18.95 4.79 -0.24
CA ASP A 25 -17.53 5.17 -0.28
C ASP A 25 -17.35 6.66 -0.62
N SER A 26 -18.20 7.19 -1.50
CA SER A 26 -18.18 8.61 -1.87
C SER A 26 -19.16 9.48 -1.09
N GLY A 27 -20.10 8.88 -0.36
CA GLY A 27 -21.16 9.58 0.38
C GLY A 27 -22.17 10.30 -0.52
N LYS A 28 -22.27 9.92 -1.80
CA LYS A 28 -23.08 10.62 -2.82
C LYS A 28 -23.98 9.66 -3.59
N ASN A 29 -25.09 10.20 -4.11
CA ASN A 29 -25.94 9.50 -5.06
C ASN A 29 -25.26 9.49 -6.43
N ARG A 30 -25.04 8.29 -6.98
CA ARG A 30 -24.39 8.09 -8.27
C ARG A 30 -25.30 7.30 -9.21
N ARG A 31 -25.11 7.51 -10.51
CA ARG A 31 -25.70 6.63 -11.52
C ARG A 31 -25.11 5.23 -11.34
N ALA A 32 -25.97 4.23 -11.33
CA ALA A 32 -25.60 2.83 -11.24
C ALA A 32 -25.93 2.08 -12.54
N TRP A 33 -25.09 1.10 -12.82
CA TRP A 33 -25.23 0.17 -13.92
C TRP A 33 -25.12 -1.25 -13.39
N VAL A 34 -25.75 -2.20 -14.07
CA VAL A 34 -25.53 -3.64 -13.87
C VAL A 34 -24.63 -4.14 -14.98
N PHE A 35 -23.48 -4.70 -14.60
CA PHE A 35 -22.73 -5.58 -15.46
C PHE A 35 -23.45 -6.93 -15.50
N SER A 36 -23.68 -7.49 -16.68
CA SER A 36 -24.25 -8.82 -16.83
C SER A 36 -23.39 -9.67 -17.74
N LEU A 37 -22.84 -10.78 -17.22
CA LEU A 37 -22.22 -11.85 -18.01
C LEU A 37 -23.14 -13.06 -18.01
N ARG A 38 -23.61 -13.48 -19.18
CA ARG A 38 -24.56 -14.59 -19.32
C ARG A 38 -24.04 -15.67 -20.26
N LEU A 39 -24.06 -16.91 -19.80
CA LEU A 39 -23.77 -18.09 -20.61
C LEU A 39 -24.89 -18.32 -21.63
N ARG A 40 -24.55 -18.66 -22.88
CA ARG A 40 -25.56 -18.89 -23.93
C ARG A 40 -26.32 -20.20 -23.75
N HIS A 41 -25.65 -21.25 -23.28
CA HIS A 41 -26.24 -22.58 -23.13
C HIS A 41 -27.19 -22.62 -21.91
N SER A 42 -26.65 -22.53 -20.68
CA SER A 42 -27.47 -22.58 -19.46
C SER A 42 -28.33 -21.33 -19.25
N ARG A 43 -27.99 -20.18 -19.85
CA ARG A 43 -28.58 -18.88 -19.55
C ARG A 43 -28.32 -18.41 -18.12
N LYS A 44 -27.43 -19.08 -17.37
CA LYS A 44 -26.95 -18.59 -16.08
C LYS A 44 -26.24 -17.27 -16.29
N ALA A 45 -26.51 -16.31 -15.41
CA ALA A 45 -26.02 -14.95 -15.51
C ALA A 45 -25.41 -14.50 -14.19
N TYR A 46 -24.18 -14.02 -14.26
CA TYR A 46 -23.54 -13.24 -13.21
C TYR A 46 -23.90 -11.77 -13.38
N ARG A 47 -24.24 -11.09 -12.29
CA ARG A 47 -24.69 -9.69 -12.31
C ARG A 47 -24.05 -8.90 -11.17
N GLU A 48 -23.45 -7.76 -11.51
CA GLU A 48 -22.75 -6.91 -10.55
C GLU A 48 -23.14 -5.44 -10.72
N VAL A 49 -23.47 -4.77 -9.62
CA VAL A 49 -23.81 -3.34 -9.59
C VAL A 49 -22.55 -2.51 -9.52
N VAL A 50 -22.39 -1.60 -10.49
CA VAL A 50 -21.22 -0.72 -10.62
C VAL A 50 -21.62 0.74 -10.85
N PHE A 51 -20.69 1.65 -10.58
CA PHE A 51 -20.90 3.10 -10.69
C PHE A 51 -20.18 3.77 -11.87
N ASP A 52 -19.57 2.98 -12.75
CA ASP A 52 -19.01 3.42 -14.02
C ASP A 52 -18.84 2.23 -14.96
N GLN A 53 -18.63 2.53 -16.24
CA GLN A 53 -18.34 1.54 -17.28
C GLN A 53 -16.90 1.68 -17.76
N SER A 54 -15.99 2.09 -16.86
CA SER A 54 -14.57 2.21 -17.21
C SER A 54 -13.98 0.85 -17.56
N THR A 55 -12.89 0.82 -18.33
CA THR A 55 -12.18 -0.44 -18.61
C THR A 55 -11.77 -1.14 -17.32
N LYS A 56 -11.28 -0.42 -16.29
CA LYS A 56 -10.88 -1.02 -15.01
C LYS A 56 -12.03 -1.79 -14.38
N THR A 57 -13.22 -1.18 -14.31
CA THR A 57 -14.44 -1.80 -13.79
C THR A 57 -14.85 -2.99 -14.64
N PHE A 58 -14.83 -2.85 -15.96
CA PHE A 58 -15.17 -3.94 -16.88
C PHE A 58 -14.28 -5.17 -16.69
N LEU A 59 -12.95 -4.99 -16.54
CA LEU A 59 -12.01 -6.08 -16.29
C LEU A 59 -12.25 -6.73 -14.93
N ALA A 60 -12.48 -5.92 -13.89
CA ALA A 60 -12.78 -6.43 -12.55
C ALA A 60 -14.05 -7.30 -12.54
N CYS A 61 -15.12 -6.85 -13.21
CA CYS A 61 -16.35 -7.62 -13.31
C CYS A 61 -16.18 -8.96 -14.03
N HIS A 62 -15.30 -9.05 -15.05
CA HIS A 62 -15.00 -10.33 -15.70
C HIS A 62 -14.32 -11.29 -14.75
N ILE A 63 -13.35 -10.81 -13.98
CA ILE A 63 -12.62 -11.63 -13.01
C ILE A 63 -13.59 -12.17 -11.97
N HIS A 64 -14.43 -11.30 -11.38
CA HIS A 64 -15.44 -11.72 -10.41
C HIS A 64 -16.44 -12.71 -11.02
N ALA A 65 -16.85 -12.51 -12.27
CA ALA A 65 -17.75 -13.42 -12.97
C ALA A 65 -17.13 -14.80 -13.19
N PHE A 66 -15.86 -14.89 -13.58
CA PHE A 66 -15.16 -16.17 -13.76
C PHE A 66 -14.98 -16.89 -12.43
N GLU A 67 -14.60 -16.16 -11.37
CA GLU A 67 -14.48 -16.68 -10.01
C GLU A 67 -15.84 -17.23 -9.52
N TRP A 68 -16.94 -16.50 -9.76
CA TRP A 68 -18.29 -16.93 -9.40
C TRP A 68 -18.77 -18.15 -10.19
N LEU A 69 -18.46 -18.22 -11.49
CA LEU A 69 -18.76 -19.40 -12.31
C LEU A 69 -17.89 -20.60 -11.95
N GLY A 70 -16.73 -20.37 -11.31
CA GLY A 70 -15.72 -21.40 -11.06
C GLY A 70 -14.99 -21.83 -12.34
N GLY A 71 -15.03 -21.03 -13.39
CA GLY A 71 -14.46 -21.36 -14.70
C GLY A 71 -14.66 -20.26 -15.74
N VAL A 72 -13.98 -20.41 -16.88
CA VAL A 72 -13.96 -19.42 -17.96
C VAL A 72 -14.62 -20.00 -19.23
N PRO A 73 -15.58 -19.30 -19.85
CA PRO A 73 -16.12 -19.71 -21.14
C PRO A 73 -15.06 -19.58 -22.24
N THR A 74 -15.17 -20.39 -23.29
CA THR A 74 -14.19 -20.36 -24.39
C THR A 74 -14.18 -19.03 -25.14
N LYS A 75 -15.35 -18.39 -25.29
CA LYS A 75 -15.55 -17.18 -26.07
C LYS A 75 -16.45 -16.21 -25.32
N ILE A 76 -16.07 -14.94 -25.32
CA ILE A 76 -16.86 -13.85 -24.74
C ILE A 76 -17.29 -12.92 -25.85
N VAL A 77 -18.59 -12.79 -25.99
CA VAL A 77 -19.24 -11.94 -26.99
C VAL A 77 -19.57 -10.61 -26.35
N ILE A 78 -19.02 -9.53 -26.91
CA ILE A 78 -19.23 -8.17 -26.44
C ILE A 78 -20.07 -7.38 -27.45
N ASP A 79 -21.10 -6.69 -26.94
CA ASP A 79 -21.89 -5.77 -27.76
C ASP A 79 -21.24 -4.39 -27.75
N ASN A 80 -20.99 -3.87 -28.95
CA ASN A 80 -20.53 -2.50 -29.21
C ASN A 80 -19.25 -2.08 -28.43
N LEU A 81 -18.10 -2.21 -29.11
CA LEU A 81 -16.77 -1.73 -28.70
C LEU A 81 -16.67 -0.23 -28.34
N LYS A 82 -17.76 0.55 -28.30
CA LYS A 82 -17.73 1.99 -28.02
C LYS A 82 -17.18 2.35 -26.63
N ALA A 83 -17.17 1.44 -25.68
CA ALA A 83 -16.50 1.63 -24.39
C ALA A 83 -14.96 1.47 -24.44
N GLY A 84 -14.38 1.16 -25.61
CA GLY A 84 -12.95 0.90 -25.78
C GLY A 84 -12.27 1.56 -27.00
N VAL A 85 -12.95 2.43 -27.75
CA VAL A 85 -12.34 3.04 -28.96
C VAL A 85 -11.71 4.40 -28.67
N THR A 86 -10.42 4.40 -28.34
CA THR A 86 -9.51 5.45 -28.82
C THR A 86 -9.09 5.08 -30.25
N LYS A 87 -9.46 5.94 -31.20
CA LYS A 87 -9.19 6.00 -32.65
C LYS A 87 -8.32 4.89 -33.31
N ALA A 88 -8.90 4.38 -34.42
CA ALA A 88 -8.31 3.99 -35.71
C ALA A 88 -7.83 2.53 -35.92
N SER A 89 -8.69 1.68 -36.51
CA SER A 89 -8.50 1.11 -37.86
C SER A 89 -9.60 0.06 -38.15
N LEU A 90 -10.04 -0.01 -39.41
CA LEU A 90 -11.22 -0.74 -39.88
C LEU A 90 -11.02 -2.27 -39.98
N HIS A 91 -9.84 -2.81 -39.71
CA HIS A 91 -9.53 -4.25 -39.88
C HIS A 91 -8.96 -4.93 -38.63
N GLU A 92 -8.73 -4.18 -37.55
CA GLU A 92 -8.39 -4.72 -36.24
C GLU A 92 -9.25 -3.98 -35.21
N PRO A 93 -10.19 -4.65 -34.53
CA PRO A 93 -10.81 -4.02 -33.37
C PRO A 93 -9.70 -3.88 -32.33
N LEU A 94 -9.19 -2.65 -32.18
CA LEU A 94 -8.31 -2.22 -31.09
C LEU A 94 -9.03 -2.47 -29.76
N LEU A 95 -8.99 -3.71 -29.31
CA LEU A 95 -9.32 -4.08 -27.96
C LEU A 95 -8.35 -3.33 -27.07
N ASN A 96 -8.86 -2.76 -25.98
CA ASN A 96 -8.01 -2.19 -24.95
C ASN A 96 -6.95 -3.25 -24.59
N ARG A 97 -5.66 -2.92 -24.68
CA ARG A 97 -4.53 -3.83 -24.42
C ARG A 97 -4.71 -4.62 -23.12
N SER A 98 -5.27 -3.98 -22.09
CA SER A 98 -5.57 -4.63 -20.82
C SER A 98 -6.62 -5.74 -20.92
N TYR A 99 -7.61 -5.61 -21.81
CA TYR A 99 -8.59 -6.67 -22.04
C TYR A 99 -8.03 -7.83 -22.86
N GLN A 100 -7.13 -7.56 -23.80
CA GLN A 100 -6.37 -8.62 -24.50
C GLN A 100 -5.51 -9.40 -23.50
N GLN A 101 -4.80 -8.72 -22.61
CA GLN A 101 -4.01 -9.36 -21.55
C GLN A 101 -4.88 -10.20 -20.60
N LEU A 102 -6.10 -9.72 -20.27
CA LEU A 102 -7.06 -10.51 -19.51
C LEU A 102 -7.46 -11.78 -20.28
N ALA A 103 -7.75 -11.66 -21.57
CA ALA A 103 -8.11 -12.77 -22.44
C ALA A 103 -7.00 -13.81 -22.57
N GLU A 104 -5.75 -13.37 -22.66
CA GLU A 104 -4.57 -14.24 -22.64
C GLU A 104 -4.42 -14.96 -21.30
N HIS A 105 -4.53 -14.24 -20.18
CA HIS A 105 -4.37 -14.80 -18.84
C HIS A 105 -5.43 -15.86 -18.48
N TYR A 106 -6.69 -15.59 -18.83
CA TYR A 106 -7.81 -16.51 -18.61
C TYR A 106 -8.09 -17.41 -19.81
N ALA A 107 -7.27 -17.33 -20.87
CA ALA A 107 -7.34 -18.12 -22.09
C ALA A 107 -8.73 -18.12 -22.79
N PHE A 108 -9.44 -16.99 -22.83
CA PHE A 108 -10.71 -16.86 -23.58
C PHE A 108 -10.54 -16.05 -24.87
N ILE A 109 -11.45 -16.25 -25.82
CA ILE A 109 -11.46 -15.53 -27.10
C ILE A 109 -12.44 -14.36 -27.03
N ILE A 110 -11.97 -13.16 -27.37
CA ILE A 110 -12.85 -11.99 -27.48
C ILE A 110 -13.52 -12.00 -28.84
N SER A 111 -14.85 -12.01 -28.87
CA SER A 111 -15.65 -12.01 -30.10
C SER A 111 -16.51 -10.75 -30.15
N PRO A 112 -16.13 -9.74 -30.96
CA PRO A 112 -16.97 -8.57 -31.14
C PRO A 112 -18.24 -8.93 -31.94
N CYS A 113 -19.39 -8.45 -31.51
CA CYS A 113 -20.59 -8.52 -32.35
C CYS A 113 -20.39 -7.70 -33.63
N LEU A 114 -20.45 -8.35 -34.80
CA LEU A 114 -20.48 -7.64 -36.07
C LEU A 114 -21.77 -6.80 -36.17
N PRO A 115 -21.68 -5.51 -36.52
CA PRO A 115 -22.87 -4.70 -36.78
C PRO A 115 -23.69 -5.32 -37.93
N TYR A 116 -25.02 -5.22 -37.84
CA TYR A 116 -26.01 -5.73 -38.81
C TYR A 116 -26.24 -7.25 -38.88
N LYS A 117 -25.71 -8.05 -37.93
CA LYS A 117 -26.17 -9.45 -37.75
C LYS A 117 -26.93 -9.62 -36.42
N PRO A 118 -28.23 -9.24 -36.35
CA PRO A 118 -29.06 -9.39 -35.14
C PRO A 118 -29.21 -10.86 -34.70
N GLN A 119 -28.88 -11.82 -35.57
CA GLN A 119 -28.86 -13.23 -35.25
C GLN A 119 -27.80 -13.59 -34.19
N HIS A 120 -26.68 -12.87 -34.06
CA HIS A 120 -25.65 -13.17 -33.05
C HIS A 120 -25.84 -12.43 -31.72
N LYS A 121 -26.93 -11.65 -31.60
CA LYS A 121 -27.11 -10.65 -30.55
C LYS A 121 -28.51 -10.79 -29.96
N GLY A 122 -28.62 -11.18 -28.69
CA GLY A 122 -29.93 -11.19 -28.03
C GLY A 122 -30.01 -11.92 -26.69
N GLY A 123 -28.98 -12.62 -26.22
CA GLY A 123 -29.01 -13.22 -24.89
C GLY A 123 -28.99 -12.16 -23.80
N VAL A 124 -27.97 -11.29 -23.78
CA VAL A 124 -27.79 -10.33 -22.67
C VAL A 124 -28.65 -9.08 -22.79
N GLU A 125 -28.96 -8.59 -23.99
CA GLU A 125 -29.95 -7.51 -24.13
C GLU A 125 -31.31 -7.93 -23.54
N ASN A 126 -31.68 -9.21 -23.73
CA ASN A 126 -32.84 -9.80 -23.06
C ASN A 126 -32.64 -9.95 -21.56
N ASP A 127 -31.42 -10.15 -21.07
CA ASP A 127 -31.13 -10.23 -19.63
C ASP A 127 -31.30 -8.87 -18.95
N ILE A 128 -30.76 -7.79 -19.51
CA ILE A 128 -30.96 -6.44 -18.96
C ILE A 128 -32.44 -6.05 -18.97
N LYS A 129 -33.15 -6.35 -20.07
CA LYS A 129 -34.61 -6.16 -20.13
C LYS A 129 -35.33 -7.00 -19.08
N TYR A 130 -34.87 -8.22 -18.83
CA TYR A 130 -35.42 -9.13 -17.82
C TYR A 130 -35.21 -8.58 -16.40
N ILE A 131 -34.00 -8.12 -16.06
CA ILE A 131 -33.69 -7.46 -14.77
C ILE A 131 -34.59 -6.25 -14.57
N LYS A 132 -34.69 -5.36 -15.57
CA LYS A 132 -35.49 -4.15 -15.47
C LYS A 132 -36.96 -4.42 -15.20
N ARG A 133 -37.53 -5.44 -15.85
CA ARG A 133 -38.96 -5.77 -15.74
C ARG A 133 -39.30 -6.58 -14.49
N ASN A 134 -38.45 -7.52 -14.10
CA ASN A 134 -38.80 -8.55 -13.11
C ASN A 134 -38.10 -8.37 -11.76
N PHE A 135 -37.09 -7.50 -11.67
CA PHE A 135 -36.38 -7.20 -10.44
C PHE A 135 -36.48 -5.72 -10.11
N LEU A 136 -35.99 -4.86 -11.00
CA LEU A 136 -35.77 -3.44 -10.71
C LEU A 136 -37.04 -2.72 -10.24
N SER A 137 -38.15 -2.90 -10.96
CA SER A 137 -39.41 -2.25 -10.61
C SER A 137 -39.91 -2.63 -9.21
N PHE A 138 -39.93 -3.94 -8.90
CA PHE A 138 -40.39 -4.44 -7.61
C PHE A 138 -39.45 -4.06 -6.46
N PHE A 139 -38.14 -4.07 -6.72
CA PHE A 139 -37.15 -3.65 -5.75
C PHE A 139 -37.32 -2.17 -5.39
N LEU A 140 -37.40 -1.29 -6.38
CA LEU A 140 -37.58 0.14 -6.15
C LEU A 140 -38.91 0.44 -5.44
N GLU A 141 -39.99 -0.26 -5.79
CA GLU A 141 -41.27 -0.13 -5.10
C GLU A 141 -41.16 -0.55 -3.62
N SER A 142 -40.50 -1.67 -3.33
CA SER A 142 -40.27 -2.13 -1.95
C SER A 142 -39.43 -1.14 -1.13
N GLN A 143 -38.42 -0.51 -1.75
CA GLN A 143 -37.61 0.52 -1.09
C GLN A 143 -38.42 1.80 -0.83
N ALA A 144 -39.24 2.23 -1.80
CA ALA A 144 -40.13 3.37 -1.63
C ALA A 144 -41.13 3.15 -0.48
N GLN A 145 -41.69 1.94 -0.34
CA GLN A 145 -42.57 1.57 0.78
C GLN A 145 -41.87 1.63 2.15
N LYS A 146 -40.54 1.46 2.19
CA LYS A 146 -39.71 1.62 3.39
C LYS A 146 -39.27 3.07 3.63
N GLY A 147 -39.70 4.03 2.79
CA GLY A 147 -39.29 5.42 2.85
C GLY A 147 -37.89 5.68 2.31
N ILE A 148 -37.31 4.75 1.55
CA ILE A 148 -35.96 4.87 0.97
C ILE A 148 -36.10 5.28 -0.49
N GLU A 149 -35.79 6.55 -0.80
CA GLU A 149 -35.85 7.07 -2.19
C GLU A 149 -34.68 6.57 -3.05
N VAL A 150 -33.48 6.48 -2.47
CA VAL A 150 -32.27 6.05 -3.18
C VAL A 150 -31.63 4.88 -2.43
N PRO A 151 -31.69 3.65 -2.96
CA PRO A 151 -31.11 2.49 -2.30
C PRO A 151 -29.59 2.55 -2.29
N SER A 152 -28.96 2.02 -1.25
CA SER A 152 -27.51 1.83 -1.16
C SER A 152 -27.02 0.72 -2.09
N LYS A 153 -25.79 0.83 -2.61
CA LYS A 153 -25.18 -0.20 -3.47
C LYS A 153 -25.18 -1.57 -2.82
N GLY A 154 -24.87 -1.63 -1.52
CA GLY A 154 -24.82 -2.88 -0.77
C GLY A 154 -26.18 -3.58 -0.72
N ASP A 155 -27.25 -2.83 -0.46
CA ASP A 155 -28.61 -3.39 -0.41
C ASP A 155 -29.10 -3.80 -1.79
N PHE A 156 -28.74 -3.02 -2.81
CA PHE A 156 -29.05 -3.32 -4.19
C PHE A 156 -28.40 -4.63 -4.63
N GLN A 157 -27.09 -4.80 -4.41
CA GLN A 157 -26.38 -6.02 -4.78
C GLN A 157 -26.94 -7.23 -4.04
N LYS A 158 -27.16 -7.14 -2.72
CA LYS A 158 -27.75 -8.22 -1.92
C LYS A 158 -29.13 -8.65 -2.44
N ALA A 159 -30.00 -7.70 -2.73
CA ALA A 159 -31.32 -7.99 -3.26
C ALA A 159 -31.25 -8.62 -4.66
N LEU A 160 -30.30 -8.16 -5.49
CA LEU A 160 -30.07 -8.71 -6.82
C LEU A 160 -29.56 -10.16 -6.76
N ASP A 161 -28.63 -10.45 -5.84
CA ASP A 161 -28.10 -11.80 -5.61
C ASP A 161 -29.20 -12.75 -5.12
N GLN A 162 -30.01 -12.31 -4.16
CA GLN A 162 -31.15 -13.08 -3.66
C GLN A 162 -32.15 -13.38 -4.79
N TRP A 163 -32.54 -12.36 -5.56
CA TRP A 163 -33.43 -12.55 -6.70
C TRP A 163 -32.83 -13.45 -7.77
N ASN A 164 -31.50 -13.39 -7.98
CA ASN A 164 -30.83 -14.27 -8.91
C ASN A 164 -31.02 -15.74 -8.51
N CYS A 165 -30.74 -16.08 -7.26
CA CYS A 165 -30.87 -17.44 -6.73
C CYS A 165 -32.33 -17.93 -6.61
N GLU A 166 -33.26 -17.06 -6.21
CA GLU A 166 -34.64 -17.46 -5.95
C GLU A 166 -35.52 -17.48 -7.20
N VAL A 167 -35.26 -16.58 -8.16
CA VAL A 167 -36.14 -16.36 -9.31
C VAL A 167 -35.42 -16.65 -10.62
N SER A 168 -34.30 -15.97 -10.88
CA SER A 168 -33.63 -16.05 -12.19
C SER A 168 -33.07 -17.45 -12.47
N GLU A 169 -32.51 -18.14 -11.46
CA GLU A 169 -31.89 -19.45 -11.59
C GLU A 169 -32.89 -20.61 -11.54
N LYS A 170 -34.03 -20.43 -10.86
CA LYS A 170 -35.08 -21.46 -10.72
C LYS A 170 -36.16 -21.39 -11.79
N ARG A 171 -36.17 -20.35 -12.62
CA ARG A 171 -37.18 -20.21 -13.69
C ARG A 171 -37.05 -21.33 -14.72
N LYS A 172 -38.17 -21.81 -15.23
CA LYS A 172 -38.18 -22.71 -16.39
C LYS A 172 -37.82 -21.94 -17.65
N ILE A 173 -36.91 -22.51 -18.43
CA ILE A 173 -36.50 -21.93 -19.70
C ILE A 173 -37.60 -22.15 -20.75
N GLY A 174 -38.05 -21.07 -21.39
CA GLY A 174 -38.99 -21.20 -22.52
C GLY A 174 -38.44 -22.13 -23.61
N GLY A 175 -39.13 -23.23 -23.85
CA GLY A 175 -38.79 -24.25 -24.84
C GLY A 175 -37.87 -25.39 -24.36
N VAL A 176 -37.29 -25.29 -23.17
CA VAL A 176 -36.47 -26.35 -22.56
C VAL A 176 -37.00 -26.49 -21.13
N ASP A 177 -37.72 -27.57 -20.81
CA ASP A 177 -38.37 -27.78 -19.49
C ASP A 177 -37.35 -28.06 -18.36
N ARG A 178 -36.30 -27.23 -18.29
CA ARG A 178 -35.19 -27.25 -17.36
C ARG A 178 -34.91 -25.82 -16.89
N THR A 179 -34.25 -25.70 -15.75
CA THR A 179 -33.86 -24.40 -15.20
C THR A 179 -32.44 -24.02 -15.63
N PRO A 180 -32.05 -22.73 -15.56
CA PRO A 180 -30.67 -22.33 -15.73
C PRO A 180 -29.70 -23.03 -14.78
N GLN A 181 -30.16 -23.34 -13.56
CA GLN A 181 -29.35 -24.09 -12.60
C GLN A 181 -29.07 -25.52 -13.07
N ASP A 182 -30.10 -26.24 -13.53
CA ASP A 182 -29.95 -27.63 -14.00
C ASP A 182 -28.98 -27.72 -15.18
N LEU A 183 -29.13 -26.81 -16.15
CA LEU A 183 -28.25 -26.77 -17.32
C LEU A 183 -26.83 -26.32 -16.98
N PHE A 184 -26.67 -25.52 -15.93
CA PHE A 184 -25.35 -25.07 -15.52
C PHE A 184 -24.52 -26.17 -14.88
N GLU A 185 -25.15 -27.08 -14.13
CA GLU A 185 -24.44 -28.20 -13.52
C GLU A 185 -23.73 -29.07 -14.59
N GLU A 186 -24.40 -29.29 -15.72
CA GLU A 186 -23.82 -29.97 -16.90
C GLU A 186 -22.79 -29.07 -17.63
N GLU A 187 -23.06 -27.76 -17.72
CA GLU A 187 -22.18 -26.82 -18.42
C GLU A 187 -20.87 -26.54 -17.67
N LYS A 188 -20.87 -26.64 -16.34
CA LYS A 188 -19.73 -26.30 -15.49
C LYS A 188 -18.49 -27.13 -15.80
N GLU A 189 -18.66 -28.41 -16.12
CA GLU A 189 -17.57 -29.31 -16.51
C GLU A 189 -16.91 -28.94 -17.85
N HIS A 190 -17.60 -28.13 -18.67
CA HIS A 190 -17.13 -27.70 -19.99
C HIS A 190 -16.47 -26.31 -19.97
N LEU A 191 -16.47 -25.63 -18.82
CA LEU A 191 -15.74 -24.38 -18.64
C LEU A 191 -14.24 -24.65 -18.51
N LYS A 192 -13.41 -23.73 -19.00
CA LYS A 192 -11.97 -23.78 -18.78
C LYS A 192 -11.68 -23.54 -17.29
N SER A 193 -10.67 -24.21 -16.76
CA SER A 193 -10.25 -23.99 -15.38
C SER A 193 -9.73 -22.56 -15.18
N LEU A 194 -9.94 -22.04 -13.97
CA LEU A 194 -9.35 -20.77 -13.56
C LEU A 194 -7.81 -20.91 -13.46
N PRO A 195 -7.05 -19.87 -13.82
CA PRO A 195 -5.61 -19.83 -13.59
C PRO A 195 -5.31 -19.87 -12.09
N SER A 196 -4.12 -20.35 -11.72
CA SER A 196 -3.69 -20.46 -10.32
C SER A 196 -3.51 -19.12 -9.61
N CYS A 197 -3.29 -18.05 -10.38
CA CYS A 197 -3.21 -16.68 -9.88
C CYS A 197 -4.27 -15.79 -10.53
N ARG A 198 -4.82 -14.87 -9.74
CA ARG A 198 -5.73 -13.83 -10.22
C ARG A 198 -4.98 -12.86 -11.13
N TRP A 199 -5.61 -12.43 -12.22
CA TRP A 199 -5.02 -11.39 -13.06
C TRP A 199 -5.01 -10.04 -12.34
N ASP A 200 -3.86 -9.37 -12.39
CA ASP A 200 -3.70 -8.02 -11.86
C ASP A 200 -3.52 -7.04 -13.02
N ALA A 201 -4.34 -5.98 -13.05
CA ALA A 201 -4.16 -4.88 -13.99
C ALA A 201 -2.86 -4.14 -13.65
N LEU A 202 -1.86 -4.28 -14.51
CA LEU A 202 -0.57 -3.60 -14.34
C LEU A 202 -0.60 -2.25 -15.07
N GLU A 203 -0.50 -1.17 -14.31
CA GLU A 203 -0.30 0.19 -14.82
C GLU A 203 1.20 0.48 -14.89
N TRP A 204 1.70 0.83 -16.08
CA TRP A 204 3.09 1.20 -16.29
C TRP A 204 3.23 2.72 -16.43
N TYR A 205 4.17 3.31 -15.70
CA TYR A 205 4.41 4.75 -15.69
C TYR A 205 5.92 5.04 -15.61
N CYS A 206 6.45 5.80 -16.56
CA CYS A 206 7.85 6.25 -16.52
C CYS A 206 7.96 7.58 -15.78
N THR A 207 8.93 7.69 -14.87
CA THR A 207 9.17 8.91 -14.12
C THR A 207 10.63 9.03 -13.69
N MET A 208 11.05 10.26 -13.39
CA MET A 208 12.39 10.54 -12.88
C MET A 208 12.38 10.53 -11.36
N VAL A 209 13.40 9.91 -10.76
CA VAL A 209 13.57 9.95 -9.31
C VAL A 209 13.95 11.36 -8.88
N GLY A 210 13.14 11.98 -8.03
CA GLY A 210 13.38 13.32 -7.50
C GLY A 210 14.61 13.38 -6.59
N LYS A 211 15.07 14.60 -6.29
CA LYS A 211 16.21 14.84 -5.38
C LYS A 211 16.02 14.25 -3.98
N ASP A 212 14.75 14.10 -3.57
CA ASP A 212 14.36 13.49 -2.29
C ASP A 212 14.23 11.95 -2.37
N TRP A 213 14.87 11.29 -3.35
CA TRP A 213 14.85 9.82 -3.55
C TRP A 213 13.43 9.23 -3.61
N ARG A 214 12.52 9.97 -4.27
CA ARG A 214 11.09 9.64 -4.34
C ARG A 214 10.56 9.71 -5.75
N VAL A 215 9.52 8.95 -5.99
CA VAL A 215 8.70 9.01 -7.20
C VAL A 215 7.24 9.23 -6.82
N ARG A 216 6.50 9.90 -7.71
CA ARG A 216 5.07 10.16 -7.53
C ARG A 216 4.27 9.25 -8.45
N PHE A 217 3.33 8.51 -7.88
CA PHE A 217 2.38 7.70 -8.63
C PHE A 217 0.99 7.86 -8.00
N ASP A 218 -0.02 8.16 -8.83
CA ASP A 218 -1.41 8.33 -8.40
C ASP A 218 -1.59 9.30 -7.20
N LYS A 219 -0.86 10.42 -7.22
CA LYS A 219 -0.80 11.45 -6.16
C LYS A 219 -0.26 10.97 -4.81
N VAL A 220 0.37 9.80 -4.74
CA VAL A 220 1.09 9.26 -3.58
C VAL A 220 2.59 9.26 -3.86
N TRP A 221 3.39 9.45 -2.81
CA TRP A 221 4.84 9.44 -2.89
C TRP A 221 5.41 8.11 -2.42
N TYR A 222 6.24 7.49 -3.25
CA TYR A 222 6.92 6.25 -2.97
C TYR A 222 8.42 6.48 -2.91
N SER A 223 9.05 5.93 -1.89
CA SER A 223 10.52 5.94 -1.76
C SER A 223 11.21 5.01 -2.76
N VAL A 224 12.40 5.42 -3.20
CA VAL A 224 13.30 4.65 -4.06
C VAL A 224 14.70 4.69 -3.44
N PRO A 225 15.54 3.64 -3.55
CA PRO A 225 16.89 3.72 -3.04
C PRO A 225 17.64 4.96 -3.56
N TYR A 226 18.29 5.70 -2.67
CA TYR A 226 18.93 6.99 -2.98
C TYR A 226 19.97 6.92 -4.12
N ALA A 227 20.55 5.75 -4.38
CA ALA A 227 21.48 5.50 -5.48
C ALA A 227 20.86 5.72 -6.87
N PHE A 228 19.53 5.85 -6.97
CA PHE A 228 18.80 6.10 -8.21
C PHE A 228 18.30 7.55 -8.35
N ILE A 229 18.71 8.49 -7.48
CA ILE A 229 18.38 9.92 -7.64
C ILE A 229 18.78 10.42 -9.03
N GLY A 230 17.86 11.09 -9.72
CA GLY A 230 18.10 11.63 -11.06
C GLY A 230 18.17 10.58 -12.18
N LYS A 231 17.81 9.32 -11.92
CA LYS A 231 17.65 8.28 -12.96
C LYS A 231 16.19 8.12 -13.35
N GLU A 232 15.96 7.65 -14.58
CA GLU A 232 14.65 7.28 -15.08
C GLU A 232 14.26 5.90 -14.56
N VAL A 233 13.05 5.78 -14.03
CA VAL A 233 12.52 4.52 -13.51
C VAL A 233 11.13 4.24 -14.05
N GLN A 234 10.81 2.97 -14.17
CA GLN A 234 9.50 2.47 -14.59
C GLN A 234 8.74 1.99 -13.36
N VAL A 235 7.61 2.60 -13.08
CA VAL A 235 6.68 2.16 -12.04
C VAL A 235 5.68 1.22 -12.66
N CYS A 236 5.58 0.01 -12.12
CA CYS A 236 4.58 -0.99 -12.45
C CYS A 236 3.68 -1.18 -11.23
N ALA A 237 2.45 -0.68 -11.32
CA ALA A 237 1.50 -0.73 -10.21
C ALA A 237 0.38 -1.73 -10.49
N SER A 238 0.16 -2.66 -9.56
CA SER A 238 -1.04 -3.49 -9.49
C SER A 238 -2.11 -2.81 -8.63
N GLN A 239 -3.20 -3.52 -8.28
CA GLN A 239 -4.20 -3.00 -7.35
C GLN A 239 -3.67 -2.88 -5.92
N SER A 240 -2.76 -3.78 -5.52
CA SER A 240 -2.28 -3.94 -4.15
C SER A 240 -0.81 -3.58 -3.98
N SER A 241 -0.02 -3.64 -5.04
CA SER A 241 1.43 -3.47 -4.99
C SER A 241 1.91 -2.48 -6.04
N LEU A 242 3.07 -1.89 -5.77
CA LEU A 242 3.76 -0.99 -6.67
C LEU A 242 5.23 -1.40 -6.71
N LYS A 243 5.68 -1.81 -7.89
CA LYS A 243 7.06 -2.19 -8.17
C LYS A 243 7.72 -1.09 -8.98
N ILE A 244 8.98 -0.83 -8.70
CA ILE A 244 9.77 0.19 -9.38
C ILE A 244 10.95 -0.53 -10.02
N PHE A 245 11.17 -0.26 -11.30
CA PHE A 245 12.21 -0.87 -12.11
C PHE A 245 13.17 0.20 -12.63
N HIS A 246 14.45 -0.13 -12.69
CA HIS A 246 15.47 0.66 -13.40
C HIS A 246 16.19 -0.27 -14.37
N ALA A 247 16.21 0.09 -15.66
CA ALA A 247 16.82 -0.72 -16.72
C ALA A 247 16.39 -2.21 -16.70
N GLY A 248 15.11 -2.48 -16.40
CA GLY A 248 14.55 -3.84 -16.35
C GLY A 248 14.77 -4.61 -15.05
N GLN A 249 15.52 -4.07 -14.07
CA GLN A 249 15.70 -4.68 -12.75
C GLN A 249 14.78 -4.06 -11.71
N GLU A 250 14.15 -4.88 -10.87
CA GLU A 250 13.32 -4.42 -9.75
C GLU A 250 14.22 -3.80 -8.68
N ILE A 251 13.99 -2.51 -8.36
CA ILE A 251 14.78 -1.75 -7.40
C ILE A 251 14.02 -1.47 -6.10
N ALA A 252 12.69 -1.53 -6.12
CA ALA A 252 11.85 -1.32 -4.95
C ALA A 252 10.47 -1.95 -5.15
N MET A 253 9.87 -2.41 -4.06
CA MET A 253 8.48 -2.87 -4.00
C MET A 253 7.79 -2.26 -2.78
N HIS A 254 6.56 -1.79 -2.99
CA HIS A 254 5.71 -1.18 -1.97
C HIS A 254 4.29 -1.73 -2.04
N LEU A 255 3.55 -1.61 -0.95
CA LEU A 255 2.08 -1.70 -0.99
C LEU A 255 1.52 -0.41 -1.59
N ARG A 256 0.54 -0.53 -2.48
CA ARG A 256 -0.12 0.63 -3.09
C ARG A 256 -1.05 1.29 -2.08
N SER A 257 -0.90 2.60 -1.89
CA SER A 257 -1.82 3.42 -1.10
C SER A 257 -2.71 4.25 -2.02
N TYR A 258 -3.98 4.40 -1.65
CA TYR A 258 -4.97 5.25 -2.34
C TYR A 258 -5.29 6.53 -1.54
N LYS A 259 -4.60 6.75 -0.42
CA LYS A 259 -4.77 7.96 0.39
C LYS A 259 -4.07 9.14 -0.31
N LEU A 260 -4.81 10.23 -0.53
CA LEU A 260 -4.30 11.39 -1.24
C LEU A 260 -3.06 11.99 -0.53
N ASN A 261 -1.96 12.19 -1.26
CA ASN A 261 -0.70 12.74 -0.76
C ASN A 261 -0.04 11.93 0.38
N ASP A 262 -0.31 10.62 0.45
CA ASP A 262 0.36 9.72 1.38
C ASP A 262 1.85 9.52 1.04
N TYR A 263 2.62 9.05 2.02
CA TYR A 263 4.06 8.83 1.93
C TYR A 263 4.41 7.39 2.32
N VAL A 264 4.63 6.53 1.32
CA VAL A 264 5.04 5.14 1.52
C VAL A 264 6.57 5.06 1.49
N ARG A 265 7.15 4.79 2.66
CA ARG A 265 8.61 4.83 2.89
C ARG A 265 9.13 3.46 3.30
N ALA A 266 10.23 3.02 2.70
CA ALA A 266 11.05 1.94 3.21
C ALA A 266 12.36 2.53 3.75
N ASN A 267 12.71 2.19 5.00
CA ASN A 267 13.88 2.77 5.67
C ASN A 267 15.20 2.46 4.93
N LEU A 268 15.28 1.28 4.29
CA LEU A 268 16.44 0.84 3.51
C LEU A 268 16.72 1.71 2.26
N HIS A 269 15.76 2.55 1.85
CA HIS A 269 15.94 3.43 0.69
C HIS A 269 16.68 4.73 1.00
N ALA A 270 16.71 5.12 2.28
CA ALA A 270 17.38 6.33 2.71
C ALA A 270 18.91 6.23 2.52
N PRO A 271 19.62 7.35 2.31
CA PRO A 271 21.09 7.36 2.34
C PRO A 271 21.60 6.80 3.67
N LEU A 272 22.69 6.04 3.65
CA LEU A 272 23.36 5.54 4.86
C LEU A 272 23.67 6.66 5.88
N GLN A 273 23.87 7.89 5.41
CA GLN A 273 24.06 9.07 6.25
C GLN A 273 22.84 9.43 7.11
N GLN A 274 21.64 8.92 6.84
CA GLN A 274 20.48 9.15 7.70
C GLN A 274 20.54 8.31 8.99
N GLU A 275 21.22 7.16 8.99
CA GLU A 275 21.66 6.51 10.23
C GLU A 275 22.66 7.42 10.96
N GLU A 276 23.61 8.06 10.26
CA GLU A 276 24.52 9.03 10.89
C GLU A 276 23.79 10.27 11.45
N VAL A 277 22.69 10.71 10.84
CA VAL A 277 21.83 11.80 11.34
C VAL A 277 21.00 11.34 12.54
N LEU A 278 20.44 10.12 12.54
CA LEU A 278 19.78 9.54 13.71
C LEU A 278 20.78 9.37 14.87
N ASN A 279 21.98 8.85 14.57
CA ASN A 279 23.13 8.77 15.47
C ASN A 279 23.70 10.15 15.86
N ALA A 280 23.25 11.24 15.23
CA ALA A 280 23.57 12.60 15.61
C ALA A 280 22.52 13.23 16.56
N THR A 281 21.35 12.61 16.71
CA THR A 281 20.31 13.03 17.66
C THR A 281 20.55 12.47 19.07
N ARG A 282 19.98 13.13 20.09
CA ARG A 282 20.06 12.71 21.49
C ARG A 282 19.63 11.25 21.70
N GLY A 283 18.51 10.85 21.09
CA GLY A 283 17.98 9.49 21.20
C GLY A 283 18.89 8.44 20.55
N GLY A 284 19.45 8.74 19.37
CA GLY A 284 20.38 7.82 18.70
C GLY A 284 21.70 7.62 19.44
N LEU A 285 22.26 8.69 20.03
CA LEU A 285 23.47 8.56 20.84
C LEU A 285 23.26 7.72 22.10
N LEU A 286 22.09 7.82 22.75
CA LEU A 286 21.78 7.01 23.93
C LEU A 286 21.60 5.54 23.57
N ALA A 287 20.90 5.21 22.47
CA ALA A 287 20.76 3.83 21.99
C ALA A 287 22.11 3.20 21.62
N GLN A 288 23.03 3.98 21.04
CA GLN A 288 24.40 3.53 20.79
C GLN A 288 25.18 3.30 22.10
N ALA A 289 25.04 4.19 23.07
CA ALA A 289 25.69 4.05 24.36
C ALA A 289 25.20 2.80 25.11
N GLU A 290 23.89 2.51 25.05
CA GLU A 290 23.28 1.30 25.63
C GLU A 290 23.83 0.02 25.02
N THR A 291 24.12 0.01 23.71
CA THR A 291 24.70 -1.15 23.03
C THR A 291 26.14 -1.44 23.48
N ILE A 292 26.87 -0.42 23.93
CA ILE A 292 28.24 -0.56 24.44
C ILE A 292 28.24 -1.04 25.90
N GLY A 293 27.39 -0.44 26.73
CA GLY A 293 27.20 -0.89 28.10
C GLY A 293 26.52 0.12 29.05
N PRO A 294 26.15 -0.33 30.27
CA PRO A 294 25.37 0.46 31.22
C PRO A 294 26.10 1.71 31.77
N PHE A 295 27.42 1.65 31.96
CA PHE A 295 28.21 2.79 32.44
C PHE A 295 28.42 3.83 31.34
N THR A 296 28.57 3.40 30.08
CA THR A 296 28.64 4.31 28.93
C THR A 296 27.31 5.04 28.70
N LEU A 297 26.18 4.34 28.89
CA LEU A 297 24.85 4.96 28.87
C LEU A 297 24.70 6.03 29.96
N LYS A 298 24.95 5.67 31.22
CA LYS A 298 24.82 6.58 32.36
C LYS A 298 25.68 7.84 32.22
N LEU A 299 26.93 7.67 31.75
CA LEU A 299 27.83 8.79 31.50
C LEU A 299 27.31 9.70 30.36
N SER A 300 26.75 9.11 29.32
CA SER A 300 26.18 9.85 28.18
C SER A 300 24.94 10.64 28.61
N GLU A 301 24.09 10.08 29.48
CA GLU A 301 22.94 10.76 30.06
C GLU A 301 23.35 11.95 30.93
N GLU A 302 24.34 11.78 31.83
CA GLU A 302 24.84 12.86 32.68
C GLU A 302 25.46 14.00 31.87
N LEU A 303 26.19 13.69 30.79
CA LEU A 303 26.72 14.71 29.88
C LEU A 303 25.62 15.45 29.11
N LEU A 304 24.58 14.74 28.65
CA LEU A 304 23.48 15.33 27.87
C LEU A 304 22.43 16.04 28.74
N ASN A 305 22.44 15.84 30.06
CA ASN A 305 21.58 16.53 31.03
C ASN A 305 22.15 17.86 31.54
N ASP A 306 23.33 18.30 31.07
CA ASP A 306 23.88 19.61 31.42
C ASP A 306 22.99 20.74 30.85
N PRO A 307 22.41 21.61 31.70
CA PRO A 307 21.50 22.67 31.27
C PRO A 307 22.21 23.81 30.52
N SER A 308 23.54 23.89 30.58
CA SER A 308 24.30 25.07 30.14
C SER A 308 24.83 24.94 28.71
N HIS A 309 25.14 23.73 28.26
CA HIS A 309 25.76 23.49 26.95
C HIS A 309 25.29 22.18 26.31
N ASP A 310 25.06 22.22 25.00
CA ASP A 310 24.79 21.03 24.22
C ASP A 310 26.08 20.18 24.08
N LYS A 311 26.11 19.04 24.79
CA LYS A 311 27.25 18.09 24.78
C LYS A 311 27.08 16.94 23.78
N LEU A 312 26.23 17.07 22.76
CA LEU A 312 26.10 16.07 21.68
C LEU A 312 27.44 15.75 21.00
N ARG A 313 28.29 16.76 20.76
CA ARG A 313 29.60 16.58 20.12
C ARG A 313 30.59 15.81 21.02
N PRO A 314 30.80 16.16 22.30
CA PRO A 314 31.57 15.36 23.25
C PRO A 314 31.12 13.89 23.32
N VAL A 315 29.82 13.62 23.48
CA VAL A 315 29.29 12.23 23.58
C VAL A 315 29.58 11.46 22.30
N ARG A 316 29.35 12.06 21.13
CA ARG A 316 29.68 11.44 19.84
C ARG A 316 31.16 11.08 19.71
N LEU A 317 32.06 11.93 20.20
CA LEU A 317 33.50 11.64 20.19
C LEU A 317 33.88 10.52 21.16
N ILE A 318 33.20 10.43 22.31
CA ILE A 318 33.40 9.35 23.28
C ILE A 318 33.00 8.00 22.67
N LEU A 319 31.83 7.92 22.04
CA LEU A 319 31.35 6.68 21.40
C LEU A 319 32.28 6.22 20.27
N LYS A 320 32.93 7.15 19.56
CA LYS A 320 33.96 6.82 18.55
C LYS A 320 35.20 6.12 19.14
N PHE A 321 35.47 6.24 20.44
CA PHE A 321 36.57 5.49 21.06
C PHE A 321 36.31 3.98 21.09
N ALA A 322 35.05 3.52 21.05
CA ALA A 322 34.73 2.09 20.96
C ALA A 322 35.32 1.46 19.69
N LEU A 323 35.36 2.21 18.58
CA LEU A 323 35.96 1.77 17.31
C LEU A 323 37.49 1.68 17.40
N ARG A 324 38.12 2.49 18.26
CA ARG A 324 39.59 2.60 18.35
C ARG A 324 40.20 1.70 19.43
N TYR A 325 39.52 1.53 20.57
CA TYR A 325 40.05 0.85 21.75
C TYR A 325 39.26 -0.38 22.19
N SER A 326 38.19 -0.74 21.47
CA SER A 326 37.18 -1.76 21.79
C SER A 326 36.05 -1.28 22.75
N PRO A 327 34.84 -1.87 22.64
CA PRO A 327 33.71 -1.53 23.50
C PRO A 327 33.97 -1.82 24.99
N ASP A 328 34.62 -2.94 25.31
CA ASP A 328 34.90 -3.36 26.70
C ASP A 328 35.85 -2.39 27.43
N ARG A 329 36.85 -1.85 26.71
CA ARG A 329 37.76 -0.85 27.26
C ARG A 329 37.08 0.49 27.49
N LEU A 330 36.21 0.89 26.57
CA LEU A 330 35.44 2.11 26.73
C LEU A 330 34.50 2.03 27.94
N GLU A 331 33.83 0.89 28.13
CA GLU A 331 32.93 0.67 29.26
C GLU A 331 33.66 0.77 30.61
N LYS A 332 34.83 0.14 30.73
CA LYS A 332 35.69 0.24 31.93
C LYS A 332 36.20 1.67 32.18
N ALA A 333 36.51 2.40 31.10
CA ALA A 333 36.92 3.80 31.21
C ALA A 333 35.75 4.70 31.69
N CYS A 334 34.54 4.47 31.19
CA CYS A 334 33.32 5.16 31.62
C CYS A 334 33.00 4.83 33.09
N GLN A 335 33.09 3.56 33.49
CA GLN A 335 32.92 3.12 34.87
C GLN A 335 33.90 3.84 35.81
N ARG A 336 35.19 3.90 35.43
CA ARG A 336 36.23 4.60 36.20
C ARG A 336 35.94 6.11 36.30
N ALA A 337 35.54 6.75 35.21
CA ALA A 337 35.23 8.18 35.19
C ALA A 337 34.04 8.54 36.10
N LEU A 338 33.01 7.68 36.14
CA LEU A 338 31.84 7.85 37.01
C LEU A 338 32.22 7.70 38.50
N ILE A 339 33.08 6.73 38.84
CA ILE A 339 33.52 6.51 40.23
C ILE A 339 34.33 7.71 40.76
N TYR A 340 35.25 8.25 39.97
CA TYR A 340 36.08 9.40 40.37
C TYR A 340 35.39 10.77 40.14
N GLY A 341 34.15 10.78 39.63
CA GLY A 341 33.38 12.01 39.38
C GLY A 341 33.95 12.91 38.27
N THR A 342 34.84 12.40 37.42
CA THR A 342 35.48 13.17 36.35
C THR A 342 34.76 12.99 35.01
N ILE A 343 33.57 13.58 34.90
CA ILE A 343 32.67 13.38 33.76
C ILE A 343 33.00 14.41 32.66
N SER A 344 33.99 14.09 31.82
CA SER A 344 34.34 14.92 30.67
C SER A 344 35.02 14.13 29.55
N TYR A 345 34.94 14.64 28.31
CA TYR A 345 35.63 14.04 27.16
C TYR A 345 37.16 13.94 27.38
N THR A 346 37.78 14.98 27.95
CA THR A 346 39.23 14.99 28.21
C THR A 346 39.63 13.97 29.27
N SER A 347 38.80 13.77 30.28
CA SER A 347 39.00 12.75 31.31
C SER A 347 38.96 11.34 30.73
N ILE A 348 37.96 11.01 29.91
CA ILE A 348 37.82 9.68 29.29
C ILE A 348 38.96 9.42 28.30
N LYS A 349 39.30 10.43 27.49
CA LYS A 349 40.46 10.35 26.59
C LYS A 349 41.75 10.07 27.37
N ALA A 350 41.98 10.78 28.47
CA ALA A 350 43.17 10.58 29.30
C ALA A 350 43.21 9.19 29.98
N ILE A 351 42.04 8.66 30.41
CA ILE A 351 41.93 7.32 30.98
C ILE A 351 42.31 6.26 29.95
N LEU A 352 41.79 6.36 28.72
CA LEU A 352 42.07 5.43 27.63
C LEU A 352 43.51 5.54 27.10
N GLU A 353 44.06 6.75 26.97
CA GLU A 353 45.43 6.98 26.52
C GLU A 353 46.47 6.49 27.53
N LYS A 354 46.21 6.65 28.83
CA LYS A 354 47.11 6.20 29.91
C LYS A 354 46.84 4.75 30.37
N ALA A 355 45.96 4.03 29.67
CA ALA A 355 45.52 2.66 29.99
C ALA A 355 45.07 2.48 31.46
N LEU A 356 44.48 3.53 32.05
CA LEU A 356 44.01 3.51 33.44
C LEU A 356 42.73 2.67 33.61
N ASP A 357 42.08 2.33 32.51
CA ASP A 357 40.98 1.37 32.41
C ASP A 357 41.40 -0.08 32.72
N GLN A 358 42.70 -0.38 32.71
CA GLN A 358 43.26 -1.72 32.94
C GLN A 358 43.88 -1.91 34.33
N LYS A 359 43.98 -0.84 35.14
CA LYS A 359 44.51 -0.92 36.50
C LYS A 359 43.43 -1.36 37.49
N PRO A 360 43.76 -2.23 38.45
CA PRO A 360 42.82 -2.64 39.50
C PRO A 360 42.33 -1.41 40.27
N PHE A 361 41.07 -1.46 40.72
CA PHE A 361 40.48 -0.44 41.56
C PHE A 361 41.13 -0.51 42.95
N GLU A 362 41.85 0.55 43.34
CA GLU A 362 42.33 0.67 44.72
C GLU A 362 41.14 1.08 45.59
N GLU A 363 40.73 0.19 46.51
CA GLU A 363 39.73 0.48 47.52
C GLU A 363 40.32 1.34 48.65
N GLN A 364 39.76 2.55 48.79
CA GLN A 364 39.61 3.37 50.02
C GLN A 364 40.91 3.96 50.61
N SER A 365 40.98 5.17 51.19
CA SER A 365 40.06 5.94 52.04
C SER A 365 40.68 7.33 52.35
N THR A 366 39.82 8.23 52.85
CA THR A 366 40.09 9.40 53.74
C THR A 366 40.28 10.82 53.16
N GLN A 367 39.44 11.71 53.71
CA GLN A 367 39.47 13.18 53.78
C GLN A 367 39.03 13.98 52.54
N LEU A 368 37.73 14.33 52.54
CA LEU A 368 37.23 15.54 51.90
C LEU A 368 37.88 16.77 52.56
N ASP A 369 39.00 17.23 52.02
CA ASP A 369 39.27 18.66 52.06
C ASP A 369 38.30 19.32 51.10
N LYS A 370 37.40 20.13 51.66
CA LYS A 370 36.49 20.98 50.89
C LYS A 370 37.32 21.72 49.83
N PRO A 371 36.91 21.74 48.54
CA PRO A 371 37.58 22.59 47.58
C PRO A 371 37.39 24.03 48.04
N GLN A 372 38.44 24.64 48.59
CA GLN A 372 38.52 26.09 48.72
C GLN A 372 38.35 26.62 47.31
N LYS A 373 37.23 27.32 47.08
CA LYS A 373 36.95 27.99 45.82
C LYS A 373 37.99 29.10 45.64
N TYR A 374 39.12 28.77 45.02
CA TYR A 374 40.06 29.76 44.51
C TYR A 374 39.39 30.46 43.33
N PHE A 375 38.62 31.51 43.62
CA PHE A 375 38.22 32.46 42.59
C PHE A 375 39.47 33.23 42.19
N LYS A 376 39.84 33.18 40.91
CA LYS A 376 41.00 33.86 40.32
C LYS A 376 40.97 35.40 40.49
N PHE A 377 39.88 35.94 41.04
CA PHE A 377 39.64 37.36 41.33
C PHE A 377 39.20 37.63 42.78
N ALA A 378 39.30 36.65 43.70
CA ALA A 378 39.07 36.91 45.11
C ALA A 378 40.21 37.81 45.64
N ARG A 379 39.85 39.00 46.14
CA ARG A 379 40.81 39.88 46.80
C ARG A 379 41.17 39.29 48.16
N ASP A 380 42.44 39.39 48.51
CA ASP A 380 42.98 38.94 49.80
C ASP A 380 42.21 39.64 50.94
N PRO A 381 41.78 38.94 52.01
CA PRO A 381 41.08 39.56 53.15
C PRO A 381 41.78 40.79 53.73
N GLN A 382 43.11 40.87 53.59
CA GLN A 382 43.92 42.03 54.03
C GLN A 382 43.60 43.33 53.26
N TYR A 383 43.01 43.24 52.06
CA TYR A 383 42.54 44.38 51.27
C TYR A 383 41.46 45.20 52.00
N PHE A 384 40.62 44.54 52.81
CA PHE A 384 39.52 45.20 53.52
C PHE A 384 39.92 45.79 54.88
N THR A 385 41.09 45.45 55.40
CA THR A 385 41.58 45.92 56.71
C THR A 385 42.39 47.21 56.67
N GLN A 386 42.77 47.71 55.48
CA GLN A 386 43.56 48.96 55.35
C GLN A 386 42.71 50.23 55.09
N GLY A 387 41.38 50.12 55.06
CA GLY A 387 40.48 51.27 54.81
C GLY A 387 40.00 52.04 56.04
N ALA A 388 40.46 51.68 57.25
CA ALA A 388 39.97 52.25 58.51
C ALA A 388 41.07 52.98 59.30
N MET A 389 41.88 53.83 58.66
CA MET A 389 42.80 54.77 59.33
C MET A 389 43.01 56.01 58.45
N TYR A 390 41.97 56.83 58.26
CA TYR A 390 42.05 58.29 58.04
C TYR A 390 40.68 58.87 58.42
N GLY A 391 40.53 59.18 59.70
CA GLY A 391 39.69 60.28 60.17
C GLY A 391 40.50 61.56 60.20
#